data_AF-A0A5J4Q5A2-F1
#
_entry.id   AF-A0A5J4Q5A2-F1
#
_cell.length_a   1.000
_cell.length_b   1.000
_cell.length_c   1.000
_cell.angle_alpha   90.00
_cell.angle_beta   90.00
_cell.angle_gamma   90.00
#
_symmetry.space_group_name_H-M   'P 1'
#
loop_
_entity.id
_entity.type
_entity.pdbx_description
1 polymer ?
#
loop_
_entity_poly.entity_id
_entity_poly.type
_entity_poly.pdbx_seq_one_letter_code
_entity_poly.pdbx_strand_id
1 'polypeptide(L)'
;MLNLQFTESDRLVFHYERYHHPHPPIQKKMKVLFLKSLDVPLSNDWICKISGVSPNTMRSYLKEYNEGGIEKVKEIKFNRPQSEMQAYSDTIRSYMKENPPSSISQARAMIEHITGIKRGLTQTRSFLKSLGF
;
A
#
# COMPACT_ATOMS: atom_id res chain seq x y z
N MET A 1 20.72 -13.94 -10.26
CA MET A 1 19.80 -14.64 -9.32
C MET A 1 20.03 -14.05 -7.94
N LEU A 2 18.98 -13.75 -7.18
CA LEU A 2 19.15 -13.39 -5.77
C LEU A 2 19.60 -14.65 -5.03
N ASN A 3 20.73 -14.57 -4.32
CA ASN A 3 21.26 -15.70 -3.56
C ASN A 3 20.60 -15.66 -2.17
N LEU A 4 19.42 -16.27 -2.06
CA LEU A 4 18.62 -16.28 -0.84
C LEU A 4 18.99 -17.50 0.00
N GLN A 5 19.39 -17.25 1.24
CA GLN A 5 19.56 -18.28 2.26
C GLN A 5 18.37 -18.22 3.19
N PHE A 6 17.70 -19.35 3.39
CA PHE A 6 16.60 -19.47 4.34
C PHE A 6 17.09 -20.30 5.52
N THR A 7 16.83 -19.84 6.73
CA THR A 7 17.12 -20.64 7.94
C THR A 7 15.97 -21.61 8.22
N GLU A 8 16.26 -22.66 8.98
CA GLU A 8 15.21 -23.57 9.45
C GLU A 8 14.17 -22.85 10.33
N SER A 9 14.63 -21.93 11.18
CA SER A 9 13.74 -21.07 11.97
C SER A 9 12.81 -20.24 11.08
N ASP A 10 13.30 -19.71 9.97
CA ASP A 10 12.44 -18.94 9.05
C ASP A 10 11.40 -19.83 8.39
N ARG A 11 11.79 -21.05 7.99
CA ARG A 11 10.88 -22.04 7.40
C ARG A 11 9.72 -22.37 8.35
N LEU A 12 9.97 -22.48 9.65
CA LEU A 12 8.94 -22.70 10.67
C LEU A 12 7.97 -21.50 10.73
N VAL A 13 8.48 -20.27 10.71
CA VAL A 13 7.65 -19.07 10.71
C VAL A 13 6.81 -18.99 9.44
N PHE A 14 7.39 -19.20 8.26
CA PHE A 14 6.65 -19.20 7.00
C PHE A 14 5.54 -20.26 7.00
N HIS A 15 5.84 -21.45 7.53
CA HIS A 15 4.89 -22.55 7.60
C HIS A 15 3.69 -22.22 8.50
N TYR A 16 3.94 -21.61 9.66
CA TYR A 16 2.89 -21.23 10.60
C TYR A 16 2.06 -20.04 10.08
N GLU A 17 2.73 -18.96 9.67
CA GLU A 17 2.09 -17.70 9.33
C GLU A 17 1.32 -17.72 8.02
N ARG A 18 1.63 -18.63 7.09
CA ARG A 18 0.85 -18.80 5.84
C ARG A 18 -0.62 -19.15 6.08
N TYR A 19 -0.99 -19.53 7.30
CA TYR A 19 -2.37 -19.82 7.70
C TYR A 19 -2.87 -18.94 8.85
N HIS A 20 -1.98 -18.47 9.72
CA HIS A 20 -2.37 -17.82 10.99
C HIS A 20 -2.15 -16.30 11.01
N HIS A 21 -1.41 -15.73 10.05
CA HIS A 21 -1.19 -14.28 10.06
C HIS A 21 -2.54 -13.54 9.84
N PRO A 22 -2.87 -12.48 10.59
CA PRO A 22 -4.18 -11.82 10.52
C PRO A 22 -4.50 -11.23 9.15
N HIS A 23 -3.48 -10.85 8.37
CA HIS A 23 -3.63 -10.26 7.05
C HIS A 23 -3.39 -11.26 5.91
N PRO A 24 -4.40 -11.54 5.05
CA PRO A 24 -4.28 -12.47 3.92
C PRO A 24 -3.14 -12.16 2.92
N PRO A 25 -2.80 -10.90 2.62
CA PRO A 25 -1.66 -10.61 1.76
C PRO A 25 -0.34 -11.16 2.32
N ILE A 26 -0.13 -11.08 3.63
CA ILE A 26 1.07 -11.60 4.29
C ILE A 26 1.04 -13.13 4.31
N GLN A 27 -0.11 -13.76 4.59
CA GLN A 27 -0.25 -15.22 4.46
C GLN A 27 0.21 -15.71 3.08
N LYS A 28 -0.16 -14.99 2.02
CA LYS A 28 0.25 -15.29 0.64
C LYS A 28 1.76 -15.11 0.42
N LYS A 29 2.38 -14.07 1.00
CA LYS A 29 3.84 -13.90 0.99
C LYS A 29 4.53 -15.08 1.69
N MET A 30 4.05 -15.46 2.88
CA MET A 30 4.60 -16.57 3.66
C MET A 30 4.48 -17.90 2.91
N LYS A 31 3.39 -18.13 2.17
CA LYS A 31 3.25 -19.31 1.30
C LYS A 31 4.34 -19.37 0.22
N VAL A 32 4.62 -18.24 -0.44
CA VAL A 32 5.67 -18.16 -1.48
C VAL A 32 7.05 -18.42 -0.89
N LEU A 33 7.37 -17.79 0.24
CA LEU A 33 8.65 -17.96 0.94
C LEU A 33 8.83 -19.38 1.45
N PHE A 34 7.78 -19.97 2.05
CA PHE A 34 7.79 -21.38 2.47
C PHE A 34 8.15 -22.30 1.31
N LEU A 35 7.42 -22.21 0.19
CA LEU A 35 7.68 -23.06 -1.00
C LEU A 35 9.08 -22.85 -1.58
N LYS A 36 9.60 -21.61 -1.53
CA LYS A 36 10.94 -21.30 -2.02
C LYS A 36 12.05 -21.80 -1.07
N SER A 37 11.74 -21.91 0.23
CA SER A 37 12.66 -22.36 1.26
C SER A 37 12.78 -23.88 1.36
N LEU A 38 11.92 -24.66 0.69
CA LEU A 38 11.98 -26.12 0.72
C LEU A 38 13.22 -26.62 -0.03
N ASP A 39 13.86 -27.67 0.49
CA ASP A 39 15.03 -28.32 -0.11
C ASP A 39 14.65 -29.21 -1.32
N VAL A 40 13.69 -28.76 -2.12
CA VAL A 40 13.23 -29.42 -3.36
C VAL A 40 13.35 -28.48 -4.55
N PRO A 41 13.72 -28.98 -5.74
CA PRO A 41 13.87 -28.15 -6.93
C PRO A 41 12.49 -27.78 -7.52
N LEU A 42 11.83 -26.79 -6.91
CA LEU A 42 10.61 -26.19 -7.43
C LEU A 42 10.94 -25.01 -8.36
N SER A 43 10.42 -25.05 -9.59
CA SER A 43 10.55 -23.92 -10.51
C SER A 43 9.74 -22.72 -9.99
N ASN A 44 10.23 -21.51 -10.27
CA ASN A 44 9.53 -20.28 -9.88
C ASN A 44 8.12 -20.22 -10.49
N ASP A 45 7.94 -20.74 -11.70
CA ASP A 45 6.64 -20.80 -12.36
C ASP A 45 5.65 -21.70 -11.62
N TRP A 46 6.12 -22.86 -11.13
CA TRP A 46 5.29 -23.73 -10.28
C TRP A 46 4.94 -23.06 -8.97
N ILE A 47 5.90 -22.40 -8.31
CA ILE A 47 5.64 -21.65 -7.07
C ILE A 47 4.59 -20.55 -7.31
N CYS A 48 4.71 -19.82 -8.42
CA CYS A 48 3.74 -18.80 -8.85
C CYS A 48 2.35 -19.39 -9.06
N LYS A 49 2.24 -20.52 -9.79
CA LYS A 49 0.97 -21.24 -10.03
C LYS A 49 0.33 -21.71 -8.72
N ILE A 50 1.08 -22.40 -7.86
CA ILE A 50 0.60 -22.92 -6.57
C ILE A 50 0.16 -21.78 -5.64
N SER A 51 0.90 -20.66 -5.66
CA SER A 51 0.64 -19.52 -4.78
C SER A 51 -0.36 -18.50 -5.38
N GLY A 52 -0.72 -18.64 -6.64
CA GLY A 52 -1.59 -17.71 -7.37
C GLY A 52 -1.00 -16.29 -7.43
N VAL A 53 0.30 -16.15 -7.67
CA VAL A 53 0.99 -14.85 -7.81
C VAL A 53 1.68 -14.73 -9.17
N SER A 54 1.88 -13.50 -9.62
CA SER A 54 2.70 -13.26 -10.81
C SER A 54 4.21 -13.43 -10.51
N PRO A 55 5.05 -13.72 -11.51
CA PRO A 55 6.50 -13.76 -11.34
C PRO A 55 7.10 -12.46 -10.77
N ASN A 56 6.55 -11.30 -11.16
CA ASN A 56 6.97 -10.00 -10.64
C ASN A 56 6.64 -9.86 -9.15
N THR A 57 5.44 -10.28 -8.74
CA THR A 57 5.02 -10.29 -7.34
C THR A 57 5.89 -11.21 -6.50
N MET A 58 6.16 -12.43 -6.98
CA MET A 58 7.08 -13.35 -6.31
C MET A 58 8.46 -12.74 -6.13
N ARG A 59 9.01 -12.09 -7.16
CA ARG A 59 10.32 -11.41 -7.08
C ARG A 59 10.31 -10.29 -6.05
N SER A 60 9.23 -9.51 -5.93
CA SER A 60 9.08 -8.48 -4.89
C SER A 60 9.18 -9.08 -3.49
N TYR A 61 8.48 -10.19 -3.23
CA TYR A 61 8.49 -10.84 -1.91
C TYR A 61 9.88 -11.36 -1.55
N LEU A 62 10.59 -11.95 -2.51
CA LEU A 62 11.97 -12.41 -2.30
C LEU A 62 12.92 -11.23 -2.04
N LYS A 63 12.73 -10.11 -2.74
CA LYS A 63 13.51 -8.89 -2.51
C LYS A 63 13.26 -8.32 -1.12
N GLU A 64 12.01 -8.22 -0.69
CA GLU A 64 11.64 -7.76 0.67
C GLU A 64 12.30 -8.62 1.75
N TYR A 65 12.24 -9.94 1.61
CA TYR A 65 12.91 -10.85 2.55
C TYR A 65 14.44 -10.70 2.53
N ASN A 66 15.05 -10.53 1.34
CA ASN A 66 16.48 -10.30 1.24
C ASN A 66 16.93 -8.96 1.87
N GLU A 67 16.06 -7.95 1.87
CA GLU A 67 16.37 -6.61 2.41
C GLU A 67 16.24 -6.53 3.93
N GLY A 68 15.33 -7.28 4.55
CA GLY A 68 15.10 -7.18 6.00
C GLY A 68 14.39 -8.36 6.64
N GLY A 69 14.50 -9.55 6.05
CA GLY A 69 13.99 -10.79 6.60
C GLY A 69 12.47 -10.83 6.76
N ILE A 70 12.01 -11.64 7.72
CA ILE A 70 10.58 -11.86 8.00
C ILE A 70 9.86 -10.55 8.35
N GLU A 71 10.48 -9.72 9.18
CA GLU A 71 9.86 -8.46 9.64
C GLU A 71 9.59 -7.52 8.47
N LYS A 72 10.50 -7.45 7.50
CA LYS A 72 10.29 -6.66 6.28
C LYS A 72 9.12 -7.18 5.44
N VAL A 73 8.99 -8.50 5.33
CA VAL A 73 7.91 -9.15 4.58
C VAL A 73 6.54 -8.84 5.21
N LYS A 74 6.49 -8.77 6.55
CA LYS A 74 5.29 -8.47 7.34
C LYS A 74 4.87 -7.00 7.28
N GLU A 75 5.73 -6.08 6.82
CA GLU A 75 5.36 -4.67 6.69
C GLU A 75 4.15 -4.51 5.73
N ILE A 76 3.07 -3.95 6.27
CA ILE A 76 1.90 -3.55 5.49
C ILE A 76 1.93 -2.04 5.35
N LYS A 77 2.24 -1.57 4.14
CA LYS A 77 2.16 -0.15 3.79
C LYS A 77 0.75 0.14 3.29
N PHE A 78 -0.12 0.60 4.18
CA PHE A 78 -1.40 1.16 3.75
C PHE A 78 -1.14 2.47 3.00
N ASN A 79 -1.34 2.48 1.69
CA ASN A 79 -1.27 3.72 0.94
C ASN A 79 -2.48 4.61 1.33
N ARG A 80 -2.21 5.64 2.11
CA ARG A 80 -3.18 6.69 2.45
C ARG A 80 -2.64 8.00 1.89
N PRO A 81 -2.82 8.26 0.58
CA PRO A 81 -2.32 9.50 -0.01
C PRO A 81 -3.05 10.67 0.64
N GLN A 82 -2.31 11.49 1.38
CA GLN A 82 -2.82 12.74 1.93
C GLN A 82 -2.69 13.82 0.86
N SER A 83 -3.80 14.53 0.58
CA SER A 83 -3.78 15.65 -0.36
C SER A 83 -2.92 16.78 0.18
N GLU A 84 -2.15 17.45 -0.67
CA GLU A 84 -1.46 18.71 -0.32
C GLU A 84 -2.45 19.77 0.20
N MET A 85 -3.72 19.73 -0.25
CA MET A 85 -4.79 20.61 0.26
C MET A 85 -5.04 20.41 1.76
N GLN A 86 -4.67 19.25 2.33
CA GLN A 86 -4.83 18.98 3.76
C GLN A 86 -3.96 19.90 4.62
N ALA A 87 -2.79 20.31 4.13
CA ALA A 87 -1.93 21.26 4.83
C ALA A 87 -2.58 22.64 5.00
N TYR A 88 -3.53 22.97 4.12
CA TYR A 88 -4.27 24.24 4.12
C TYR A 88 -5.73 24.06 4.58
N SER A 89 -6.04 22.93 5.20
CA SER A 89 -7.42 22.55 5.55
C SER A 89 -8.13 23.63 6.39
N ASP A 90 -7.45 24.21 7.38
CA ASP A 90 -8.00 25.26 8.23
C ASP A 90 -8.23 26.58 7.47
N THR A 91 -7.27 26.98 6.63
CA THR A 91 -7.38 28.17 5.77
C THR A 91 -8.52 28.04 4.77
N ILE A 92 -8.61 26.89 4.08
CA ILE A 92 -9.68 26.61 3.11
C ILE A 92 -11.03 26.59 3.82
N ARG A 93 -11.13 25.93 4.98
CA ARG A 93 -12.38 25.84 5.76
C ARG A 93 -12.85 27.21 6.21
N SER A 94 -11.94 28.05 6.71
CA SER A 94 -12.28 29.40 7.17
C SER A 94 -12.75 30.27 6.01
N TYR A 95 -12.00 30.27 4.91
CA TYR A 95 -12.33 31.03 3.71
C TYR A 95 -13.69 30.63 3.12
N MET A 96 -13.99 29.33 3.07
CA MET A 96 -15.27 28.82 2.53
C MET A 96 -16.46 29.02 3.47
N LYS A 97 -16.24 29.14 4.79
CA LYS A 97 -17.31 29.54 5.70
C LYS A 97 -17.72 30.99 5.48
N GLU A 98 -16.74 31.87 5.24
CA GLU A 98 -16.98 33.27 4.93
C GLU A 98 -17.52 33.47 3.51
N ASN A 99 -17.06 32.65 2.56
CA ASN A 99 -17.41 32.71 1.14
C ASN A 99 -17.92 31.34 0.66
N PRO A 100 -19.18 30.96 0.96
CA PRO A 100 -19.71 29.65 0.59
C PRO A 100 -19.73 29.47 -0.94
N PRO A 101 -19.06 28.44 -1.49
CA PRO A 101 -19.06 28.21 -2.92
C PRO A 101 -20.43 27.69 -3.39
N SER A 102 -20.96 28.28 -4.45
CA SER A 102 -22.21 27.87 -5.10
C SER A 102 -22.08 26.59 -5.95
N SER A 103 -20.84 26.21 -6.29
CA SER A 103 -20.55 25.01 -7.07
C SER A 103 -19.15 24.45 -6.78
N ILE A 104 -18.94 23.17 -7.08
CA ILE A 104 -17.63 22.53 -6.93
C ILE A 104 -16.58 23.17 -7.86
N SER A 105 -16.98 23.67 -9.03
CA SER A 105 -16.07 24.38 -9.93
C SER A 105 -15.58 25.69 -9.32
N GLN A 106 -16.49 26.43 -8.68
CA GLN A 106 -16.16 27.64 -7.94
C GLN A 106 -15.27 27.32 -6.73
N ALA A 107 -15.60 26.28 -5.96
CA ALA A 107 -14.80 25.86 -4.82
C ALA A 107 -13.37 25.47 -5.23
N ARG A 108 -13.20 24.81 -6.38
CA ARG A 108 -11.88 24.52 -6.94
C ARG A 108 -11.09 25.79 -7.25
N ALA A 109 -11.72 26.77 -7.91
CA ALA A 109 -11.08 28.04 -8.23
C ALA A 109 -10.68 28.81 -6.96
N MET A 110 -11.53 28.79 -5.93
CA MET A 110 -11.22 29.39 -4.62
C MET A 110 -10.01 28.71 -3.96
N ILE A 111 -9.96 27.37 -3.94
CA ILE A 111 -8.81 26.62 -3.39
C ILE A 111 -7.52 26.95 -4.17
N GLU A 112 -7.59 26.99 -5.50
CA GLU A 112 -6.44 27.35 -6.35
C GLU A 112 -5.97 28.78 -6.07
N HIS A 113 -6.89 29.72 -5.85
CA HIS A 113 -6.56 31.10 -5.51
C HIS A 113 -5.86 31.24 -4.14
N ILE A 114 -6.37 30.55 -3.10
CA ILE A 114 -5.84 30.71 -1.74
C ILE A 114 -4.63 29.82 -1.42
N THR A 115 -4.43 28.72 -2.16
CA THR A 115 -3.33 27.76 -1.91
C THR A 115 -2.35 27.62 -3.06
N GLY A 116 -2.69 28.09 -4.26
CA GLY A 116 -1.95 27.79 -5.49
C GLY A 116 -2.11 26.34 -5.98
N ILE A 117 -2.84 25.48 -5.25
CA ILE A 117 -2.97 24.06 -5.56
C ILE A 117 -4.19 23.82 -6.46
N LYS A 118 -3.96 23.20 -7.61
CA LYS A 118 -5.03 22.79 -8.54
C LYS A 118 -5.27 21.29 -8.48
N ARG A 119 -6.48 20.88 -8.13
CA ARG A 119 -6.93 19.48 -8.14
C ARG A 119 -8.16 19.28 -9.02
N GLY A 120 -8.42 18.02 -9.41
CA GLY A 120 -9.60 17.67 -10.20
C GLY A 120 -10.90 17.82 -9.40
N LEU A 121 -12.03 18.03 -10.09
CA LEU A 121 -13.33 18.27 -9.44
C LEU A 121 -13.73 17.16 -8.44
N THR A 122 -13.46 15.90 -8.79
CA THR A 122 -13.73 14.75 -7.90
C THR A 122 -12.90 14.81 -6.61
N GLN A 123 -11.62 15.17 -6.71
CA GLN A 123 -10.72 15.29 -5.56
C GLN A 123 -11.12 16.49 -4.69
N THR A 124 -11.45 17.63 -5.31
CA THR A 124 -11.98 18.80 -4.60
C THR A 124 -13.27 18.45 -3.85
N ARG A 125 -14.23 17.76 -4.49
CA ARG A 125 -15.47 17.34 -3.83
C ARG A 125 -15.20 16.40 -2.65
N SER A 126 -14.34 15.40 -2.83
CA SER A 126 -13.98 14.47 -1.75
C SER A 126 -13.35 15.18 -0.55
N PHE A 127 -12.47 16.15 -0.83
CA PHE A 127 -11.83 16.97 0.18
C PHE A 127 -12.83 17.86 0.93
N LEU A 128 -13.73 18.56 0.24
CA LEU A 128 -14.76 19.37 0.89
C LEU A 128 -15.68 18.55 1.78
N LYS A 129 -16.07 17.36 1.32
CA LYS A 129 -16.85 16.42 2.14
C LYS A 129 -16.11 16.01 3.41
N SER A 130 -14.78 15.85 3.36
CA SER A 130 -13.96 15.58 4.54
C SER A 130 -13.86 16.77 5.52
N LEU A 131 -14.04 17.99 5.02
CA LEU A 131 -14.11 19.21 5.83
C LEU A 131 -15.51 19.52 6.37
N GLY A 132 -16.53 18.77 5.92
CA GLY A 132 -17.93 18.92 6.33
C GLY A 132 -18.75 19.91 5.49
N PHE A 133 -18.33 20.18 4.25
CA PHE A 133 -19.09 20.96 3.25
C PHE A 133 -19.76 20.07 2.20
#